data_AF-A0A930XW56-F1
#
_entry.id   AF-A0A930XW56-F1
#
_cell.length_a   1.000
_cell.length_b   1.000
_cell.length_c   1.000
_cell.angle_alpha   90.00
_cell.angle_beta   90.00
_cell.angle_gamma   90.00
#
_symmetry.space_group_name_H-M   'P 1'
#
loop_
_entity.id
_entity.type
_entity.pdbx_description
1 polymer ?
#
loop_
_entity_poly.entity_id
_entity_poly.type
_entity_poly.pdbx_seq_one_letter_code
_entity_poly.pdbx_strand_id
1 'polypeptide(L)'
;MRSSLLTRKTPGSKSILSAQVVVLAAIGWAFISLLFFLLFSDFIPTEGFPTWYGIVTYILENVAFLGATLLCFRNWRSSQIVSGRTVWLMLGLGMLSFFIGNLILFYWEIVLGKDADVSPGDIFFLLNYFFLGIGMFLAVMTRRLNLSIAQWGTVAAIGVAGIVIAYYTSVAVPEELVGDRPSLPTSAQVSWVAPAYATAPPAEPAPAVPDAAPPADAPAVEEGAPASDGDAPGWAIAAESFLAPYAEWIALLYIVGDILLLIMATMLLLAFWGGRFSTSWRFIAAAAFSFYIADIWFNFAISYIPNYQTGALLEVFWIFSAVLVSIGAALEYDLSTRSRRTTRRRM
;
A
#
# COMPACT_ATOMS: atom_id res chain seq x y z
N MET A 1 41.53 -57.18 3.29
CA MET A 1 40.62 -56.36 2.45
C MET A 1 39.60 -55.66 3.36
N ARG A 2 39.86 -54.41 3.77
CA ARG A 2 38.85 -53.54 4.42
C ARG A 2 38.38 -52.55 3.36
N SER A 3 37.15 -52.73 2.88
CA SER A 3 36.49 -51.80 1.97
C SER A 3 36.09 -50.55 2.75
N SER A 4 36.76 -49.45 2.47
CA SER A 4 36.40 -48.11 2.92
C SER A 4 35.23 -47.61 2.08
N LEU A 5 34.00 -47.76 2.60
CA LEU A 5 32.82 -47.10 2.04
C LEU A 5 32.88 -45.60 2.36
N LEU A 6 33.43 -44.83 1.43
CA LEU A 6 33.28 -43.38 1.35
C LEU A 6 31.79 -43.06 1.22
N THR A 7 31.17 -42.61 2.32
CA THR A 7 29.82 -42.06 2.29
C THR A 7 29.87 -40.74 1.52
N ARG A 8 29.53 -40.80 0.22
CA ARG A 8 29.41 -39.63 -0.63
C ARG A 8 28.30 -38.75 -0.06
N LYS A 9 28.70 -37.63 0.55
CA LYS A 9 27.80 -36.60 1.07
C LYS A 9 27.07 -35.98 -0.11
N THR A 10 25.82 -36.36 -0.36
CA THR A 10 24.99 -35.76 -1.39
C THR A 10 24.84 -34.27 -1.09
N PRO A 11 25.15 -33.35 -2.04
CA PRO A 11 24.92 -31.93 -1.84
C PRO A 11 23.41 -31.75 -1.65
N GLY A 12 23.00 -31.34 -0.45
CA GLY A 12 21.59 -31.05 -0.18
C GLY A 12 21.13 -29.96 -1.13
N SER A 13 20.07 -30.24 -1.89
CA SER A 13 19.33 -29.26 -2.67
C SER A 13 19.11 -28.01 -1.80
N LYS A 14 19.81 -26.92 -2.13
CA LYS A 14 19.56 -25.62 -1.51
C LYS A 14 18.20 -25.18 -2.03
N SER A 15 17.20 -25.14 -1.15
CA SER A 15 15.89 -24.59 -1.50
C SER A 15 16.08 -23.19 -2.08
N ILE A 16 15.55 -22.96 -3.28
CA ILE A 16 15.61 -21.69 -4.01
C ILE A 16 14.97 -20.55 -3.19
N LEU A 17 14.09 -20.88 -2.24
CA LEU A 17 13.43 -19.95 -1.31
C LEU A 17 14.10 -19.92 0.08
N SER A 18 15.43 -19.87 0.13
CA SER A 18 16.11 -19.64 1.42
C SER A 18 15.74 -18.26 1.98
N ALA A 19 15.65 -18.12 3.30
CA ALA A 19 15.29 -16.84 3.91
C ALA A 19 16.24 -15.70 3.51
N GLN A 20 17.53 -15.99 3.34
CA GLN A 20 18.50 -15.01 2.85
C GLN A 20 18.16 -14.49 1.46
N VAL A 21 17.74 -15.38 0.53
CA VAL A 21 17.34 -14.98 -0.83
C VAL A 21 16.09 -14.10 -0.77
N VAL A 22 15.10 -14.47 0.04
CA VAL A 22 13.88 -13.66 0.20
C VAL A 22 14.21 -12.28 0.77
N VAL A 23 15.05 -12.21 1.81
CA VAL A 23 15.44 -10.93 2.42
C VAL A 23 16.20 -10.05 1.43
N LEU A 24 17.16 -10.61 0.68
CA LEU A 24 17.90 -9.84 -0.32
C LEU A 24 17.01 -9.36 -1.47
N ALA A 25 16.08 -10.20 -1.93
CA ALA A 25 15.10 -9.82 -2.95
C ALA A 25 14.18 -8.71 -2.45
N ALA A 26 13.70 -8.80 -1.20
CA ALA A 26 12.82 -7.81 -0.60
C ALA A 26 13.53 -6.45 -0.40
N ILE A 27 14.79 -6.46 0.07
CA ILE A 27 15.62 -5.25 0.16
C ILE A 27 15.87 -4.65 -1.23
N GLY A 28 16.20 -5.49 -2.23
CA GLY A 28 16.38 -5.06 -3.61
C GLY A 28 15.11 -4.40 -4.17
N TRP A 29 13.93 -4.98 -3.88
CA TRP A 29 12.65 -4.44 -4.32
C TRP A 29 12.33 -3.08 -3.67
N ALA A 30 12.57 -2.95 -2.36
CA ALA A 30 12.43 -1.66 -1.68
C ALA A 30 13.40 -0.61 -2.22
N PHE A 31 14.65 -0.98 -2.52
CA PHE A 31 15.62 -0.06 -3.08
C PHE A 31 15.23 0.42 -4.48
N ILE A 32 14.82 -0.49 -5.37
CA ILE A 32 14.33 -0.16 -6.71
C ILE A 32 13.10 0.74 -6.63
N SER A 33 12.16 0.42 -5.73
CA SER A 33 10.94 1.21 -5.57
C SER A 33 11.27 2.61 -5.04
N LEU A 34 12.11 2.73 -4.01
CA LEU A 34 12.54 4.03 -3.51
C LEU A 34 13.24 4.85 -4.58
N LEU A 35 14.16 4.25 -5.34
CA LEU A 35 14.85 4.94 -6.41
C LEU A 35 13.87 5.41 -7.49
N PHE A 36 12.86 4.60 -7.84
CA PHE A 36 11.84 4.98 -8.79
C PHE A 36 11.04 6.21 -8.33
N PHE A 37 10.52 6.19 -7.09
CA PHE A 37 9.81 7.35 -6.55
C PHE A 37 10.73 8.58 -6.44
N LEU A 38 11.98 8.43 -5.99
CA LEU A 38 12.91 9.57 -5.89
C LEU A 38 13.26 10.20 -7.25
N LEU A 39 13.20 9.42 -8.33
CA LEU A 39 13.54 9.91 -9.67
C LEU A 39 12.34 10.50 -10.42
N PHE A 40 11.13 10.03 -10.13
CA PHE A 40 9.96 10.30 -10.97
C PHE A 40 8.72 10.82 -10.21
N SER A 41 8.77 10.89 -8.87
CA SER A 41 7.69 11.42 -8.04
C SER A 41 7.99 12.83 -7.54
N ASP A 42 6.93 13.56 -7.19
CA ASP A 42 7.00 14.78 -6.40
C ASP A 42 6.58 14.51 -4.96
N PHE A 43 7.15 15.29 -4.02
CA PHE A 43 6.76 15.20 -2.61
C PHE A 43 5.34 15.70 -2.40
N ILE A 44 4.95 16.78 -3.07
CA ILE A 44 3.59 17.31 -3.12
C ILE A 44 3.28 17.50 -4.61
N PRO A 45 2.53 16.58 -5.25
CA PRO A 45 2.19 16.72 -6.65
C PRO A 45 1.32 17.96 -6.84
N THR A 46 1.80 18.91 -7.66
CA THR A 46 1.04 20.10 -8.07
C THR A 46 0.29 19.87 -9.38
N GLU A 47 0.72 18.89 -10.15
CA GLU A 47 0.09 18.39 -11.37
C GLU A 47 -0.08 16.87 -11.23
N GLY A 48 -1.10 16.29 -11.88
CA GLY A 48 -1.29 14.84 -11.89
C GLY A 48 -0.11 14.12 -12.52
N PHE A 49 0.11 12.86 -12.14
CA PHE A 49 1.23 12.09 -12.69
C PHE A 49 0.93 11.53 -14.09
N PRO A 50 1.95 11.38 -14.96
CA PRO A 50 1.77 10.69 -16.23
C PRO A 50 1.26 9.25 -16.04
N THR A 51 0.40 8.76 -16.93
CA THR A 51 -0.22 7.42 -16.81
C THR A 51 0.80 6.29 -16.66
N TRP A 52 1.93 6.37 -17.38
CA TRP A 52 2.99 5.35 -17.28
C TRP A 52 3.59 5.27 -15.88
N TYR A 53 3.67 6.40 -15.17
CA TYR A 53 4.20 6.47 -13.81
C TYR A 53 3.25 5.75 -12.85
N GLY A 54 1.95 6.08 -12.92
CA GLY A 54 0.90 5.40 -12.16
C GLY A 54 0.91 3.89 -12.41
N ILE A 55 0.99 3.44 -13.67
CA ILE A 55 1.08 2.01 -13.99
C ILE A 55 2.27 1.34 -13.27
N VAL A 56 3.44 1.98 -13.26
CA VAL A 56 4.63 1.40 -12.63
C VAL A 56 4.52 1.41 -11.10
N THR A 57 4.00 2.46 -10.46
CA THR A 57 3.80 2.49 -8.99
C THR A 57 2.87 1.36 -8.55
N TYR A 58 1.74 1.18 -9.25
CA TYR A 58 0.83 0.06 -9.00
C TYR A 58 1.49 -1.30 -9.20
N ILE A 59 2.33 -1.49 -10.22
CA ILE A 59 3.07 -2.75 -10.41
C ILE A 59 4.04 -3.00 -9.26
N LEU A 60 4.83 -1.99 -8.87
CA LEU A 60 5.82 -2.10 -7.80
C LEU A 60 5.16 -2.49 -6.48
N GLU A 61 4.04 -1.85 -6.16
CA GLU A 61 3.28 -2.12 -4.96
C GLU A 61 2.59 -3.49 -4.98
N ASN A 62 1.86 -3.80 -6.06
CA ASN A 62 1.14 -5.08 -6.18
C ASN A 62 2.08 -6.29 -6.12
N VAL A 63 3.27 -6.20 -6.73
CA VAL A 63 4.28 -7.28 -6.63
C VAL A 63 4.76 -7.46 -5.19
N ALA A 64 4.96 -6.37 -4.45
CA ALA A 64 5.37 -6.44 -3.04
C ALA A 64 4.29 -7.09 -2.16
N PHE A 65 3.03 -6.67 -2.29
CA PHE A 65 1.90 -7.22 -1.54
C PHE A 65 1.60 -8.67 -1.92
N LEU A 66 1.70 -9.04 -3.20
CA LEU A 66 1.59 -10.42 -3.64
C LEU A 66 2.71 -11.29 -3.05
N GLY A 67 3.95 -10.80 -3.07
CA GLY A 67 5.09 -11.47 -2.43
C GLY A 67 4.86 -11.73 -0.94
N ALA A 68 4.41 -10.71 -0.21
CA ALA A 68 4.08 -10.80 1.21
C ALA A 68 2.97 -11.82 1.47
N THR A 69 1.91 -11.79 0.65
CA THR A 69 0.78 -12.74 0.68
C THR A 69 1.26 -14.19 0.55
N LEU A 70 2.05 -14.48 -0.49
CA LEU A 70 2.54 -15.82 -0.77
C LEU A 70 3.43 -16.35 0.37
N LEU A 71 4.28 -15.50 0.95
CA LEU A 71 5.14 -15.85 2.07
C LEU A 71 4.36 -16.08 3.37
N CYS A 72 3.32 -15.28 3.63
CA CYS A 72 2.42 -15.48 4.77
C CYS A 72 1.65 -16.80 4.62
N PHE A 73 1.11 -17.10 3.43
CA PHE A 73 0.43 -18.37 3.18
C PHE A 73 1.36 -19.58 3.23
N ARG A 74 2.63 -19.44 2.85
CA ARG A 74 3.66 -20.47 3.09
C ARG A 74 3.79 -20.75 4.59
N ASN A 75 3.84 -19.72 5.41
CA ASN A 75 3.93 -19.86 6.86
C ASN A 75 2.67 -20.50 7.44
N TRP A 76 1.48 -20.05 7.03
CA TRP A 76 0.21 -20.65 7.43
C TRP A 76 0.13 -22.15 7.12
N ARG A 77 0.60 -22.58 5.95
CA ARG A 77 0.61 -24.00 5.54
C ARG A 77 1.64 -24.84 6.30
N SER A 78 2.64 -24.23 6.91
CA SER A 78 3.68 -24.95 7.63
C SER A 78 3.24 -25.36 9.04
N SER A 79 3.29 -26.66 9.31
CA SER A 79 3.06 -27.24 10.64
C SER A 79 4.18 -26.96 11.65
N GLN A 80 5.24 -26.27 11.21
CA GLN A 80 6.43 -26.01 12.02
C GLN A 80 6.46 -24.60 12.61
N ILE A 81 5.57 -23.70 12.17
CA ILE A 81 5.57 -22.30 12.59
C ILE A 81 5.30 -22.17 14.09
N VAL A 82 6.21 -21.49 14.78
CA VAL A 82 6.19 -21.34 16.25
C VAL A 82 5.19 -20.27 16.69
N SER A 83 4.98 -19.22 15.91
CA SER A 83 4.01 -18.16 16.24
C SER A 83 2.55 -18.53 15.99
N GLY A 84 2.25 -19.72 15.49
CA GLY A 84 0.90 -20.18 15.18
C GLY A 84 0.47 -19.93 13.74
N ARG A 85 -0.23 -20.91 13.16
CA ARG A 85 -0.64 -20.92 11.74
C ARG A 85 -1.73 -19.89 11.45
N THR A 86 -2.69 -19.72 12.37
CA THR A 86 -3.80 -18.78 12.21
C THR A 86 -3.32 -17.34 12.12
N VAL A 87 -2.28 -16.97 12.88
CA VAL A 87 -1.66 -15.64 12.80
C VAL A 87 -1.23 -15.33 11.37
N TRP A 88 -0.49 -16.24 10.72
CA TRP A 88 -0.03 -16.04 9.35
C TRP A 88 -1.13 -16.18 8.29
N LEU A 89 -2.21 -16.90 8.58
CA LEU A 89 -3.40 -16.88 7.71
C LEU A 89 -4.00 -15.48 7.71
N MET A 90 -4.24 -14.91 8.89
CA MET A 90 -4.83 -13.57 9.02
C MET A 90 -3.91 -12.52 8.40
N LEU A 91 -2.61 -12.53 8.70
CA LEU A 91 -1.67 -11.61 8.04
C LEU A 91 -1.68 -11.79 6.52
N GLY A 92 -1.68 -13.03 6.01
CA GLY A 92 -1.72 -13.30 4.57
C GLY A 92 -3.03 -12.87 3.91
N LEU A 93 -4.18 -13.01 4.59
CA LEU A 93 -5.46 -12.51 4.11
C LEU A 93 -5.47 -10.98 4.07
N GLY A 94 -4.87 -10.31 5.06
CA GLY A 94 -4.71 -8.85 5.03
C GLY A 94 -3.92 -8.38 3.82
N MET A 95 -2.72 -8.94 3.62
CA MET A 95 -1.88 -8.61 2.45
C MET A 95 -2.57 -8.92 1.11
N LEU A 96 -3.35 -10.01 1.04
CA LEU A 96 -4.12 -10.37 -0.15
C LEU A 96 -5.26 -9.38 -0.39
N SER A 97 -5.96 -8.97 0.67
CA SER A 97 -7.02 -7.98 0.59
C SER A 97 -6.47 -6.66 0.04
N PHE A 98 -5.35 -6.15 0.57
CA PHE A 98 -4.73 -4.95 0.02
C PHE A 98 -4.36 -5.12 -1.46
N PHE A 99 -3.72 -6.24 -1.84
CA PHE A 99 -3.43 -6.54 -3.25
C PHE A 99 -4.67 -6.50 -4.15
N ILE A 100 -5.78 -7.09 -3.73
CA ILE A 100 -7.04 -7.07 -4.51
C ILE A 100 -7.62 -5.66 -4.58
N GLY A 101 -7.65 -4.95 -3.44
CA GLY A 101 -8.10 -3.56 -3.40
C GLY A 101 -7.31 -2.68 -4.37
N ASN A 102 -5.99 -2.88 -4.42
CA ASN A 102 -5.10 -2.12 -5.29
C ASN A 102 -5.26 -2.45 -6.78
N LEU A 103 -5.62 -3.68 -7.14
CA LEU A 103 -5.99 -4.02 -8.52
C LEU A 103 -7.30 -3.35 -8.94
N ILE A 104 -8.26 -3.24 -8.02
CA ILE A 104 -9.54 -2.57 -8.26
C ILE A 104 -9.31 -1.06 -8.41
N LEU A 105 -8.53 -0.46 -7.51
CA LEU A 105 -8.20 0.96 -7.54
C LEU A 105 -7.41 1.32 -8.81
N PHE A 106 -6.43 0.50 -9.21
CA PHE A 106 -5.73 0.63 -10.49
C PHE A 106 -6.71 0.69 -11.67
N TYR A 107 -7.67 -0.23 -11.72
CA TYR A 107 -8.68 -0.22 -12.78
C TYR A 107 -9.53 1.05 -12.72
N TRP A 108 -9.86 1.52 -11.53
CA TRP A 108 -10.65 2.73 -11.31
C TRP A 108 -9.92 4.00 -11.78
N GLU A 109 -8.71 4.23 -11.30
CA GLU A 109 -7.96 5.45 -11.57
C GLU A 109 -7.38 5.44 -12.99
N ILE A 110 -6.77 4.33 -13.42
CA ILE A 110 -5.98 4.30 -14.65
C ILE A 110 -6.82 3.89 -15.86
N VAL A 111 -7.72 2.91 -15.71
CA VAL A 111 -8.50 2.41 -16.86
C VAL A 111 -9.78 3.20 -17.04
N LEU A 112 -10.47 3.56 -15.95
CA LEU A 112 -11.68 4.37 -16.03
C LEU A 112 -11.41 5.88 -15.95
N GLY A 113 -10.20 6.30 -15.53
CA GLY A 113 -9.86 7.72 -15.41
C GLY A 113 -10.62 8.43 -14.30
N LYS A 114 -11.10 7.69 -13.28
CA LYS A 114 -11.98 8.23 -12.24
C LYS A 114 -11.21 8.61 -10.98
N ASP A 115 -11.55 9.78 -10.45
CA ASP A 115 -11.16 10.24 -9.12
C ASP A 115 -12.37 10.09 -8.19
N ALA A 116 -12.50 8.91 -7.59
CA ALA A 116 -13.68 8.53 -6.83
C ALA A 116 -13.44 8.66 -5.33
N ASP A 117 -14.31 9.40 -4.63
CA ASP A 117 -14.28 9.49 -3.15
C ASP A 117 -14.33 8.11 -2.47
N VAL A 118 -15.02 7.15 -3.12
CA VAL A 118 -15.11 5.76 -2.71
C VAL A 118 -15.22 4.83 -3.93
N SER A 119 -14.60 3.67 -3.81
CA SER A 119 -14.56 2.62 -4.82
C SER A 119 -14.87 1.25 -4.22
N PRO A 120 -15.18 0.23 -5.03
CA PRO A 120 -15.25 -1.15 -4.54
C PRO A 120 -13.93 -1.66 -3.93
N GLY A 121 -12.80 -1.00 -4.22
CA GLY A 121 -11.50 -1.30 -3.62
C GLY A 121 -11.49 -1.05 -2.11
N ASP A 122 -12.24 -0.08 -1.62
CA ASP A 122 -12.30 0.31 -0.21
C ASP A 122 -12.75 -0.83 0.70
N ILE A 123 -13.65 -1.68 0.23
CA ILE A 123 -14.08 -2.88 0.96
C ILE A 123 -12.87 -3.79 1.24
N PHE A 124 -11.96 -3.93 0.29
CA PHE A 124 -10.77 -4.76 0.43
C PHE A 124 -9.70 -4.09 1.28
N PHE A 125 -9.53 -2.77 1.22
CA PHE A 125 -8.63 -2.05 2.13
C PHE A 125 -9.13 -2.13 3.59
N LEU A 126 -10.44 -2.03 3.84
CA LEU A 126 -11.00 -2.27 5.18
C LEU A 126 -10.80 -3.72 5.66
N LEU A 127 -10.90 -4.70 4.75
CA LEU A 127 -10.57 -6.09 5.07
C LEU A 127 -9.09 -6.26 5.41
N ASN A 128 -8.19 -5.49 4.78
CA ASN A 128 -6.77 -5.48 5.15
C ASN A 128 -6.59 -5.09 6.63
N TYR A 129 -7.16 -3.97 7.08
CA TYR A 129 -7.12 -3.59 8.50
C TYR A 129 -7.71 -4.65 9.42
N PHE A 130 -8.87 -5.20 9.07
CA PHE A 130 -9.53 -6.22 9.85
C PHE A 130 -8.64 -7.46 10.04
N PHE A 131 -8.08 -8.00 8.96
CA PHE A 131 -7.27 -9.21 9.02
C PHE A 131 -5.88 -8.97 9.62
N LEU A 132 -5.22 -7.84 9.31
CA LEU A 132 -3.95 -7.47 9.95
C LEU A 132 -4.13 -7.28 11.46
N GLY A 133 -5.17 -6.54 11.86
CA GLY A 133 -5.53 -6.32 13.25
C GLY A 133 -5.73 -7.63 14.01
N ILE A 134 -6.52 -8.56 13.47
CA ILE A 134 -6.72 -9.88 14.08
C ILE A 134 -5.41 -10.68 14.12
N GLY A 135 -4.63 -10.69 13.05
CA GLY A 135 -3.36 -11.42 12.99
C GLY A 135 -2.37 -10.94 14.05
N MET A 136 -2.20 -9.63 14.17
CA MET A 136 -1.34 -9.01 15.20
C MET A 136 -1.91 -9.22 16.60
N PHE A 137 -3.23 -9.14 16.78
CA PHE A 137 -3.89 -9.39 18.06
C PHE A 137 -3.65 -10.82 18.55
N LEU A 138 -3.83 -11.82 17.68
CA LEU A 138 -3.53 -13.22 18.00
C LEU A 138 -2.04 -13.43 18.30
N ALA A 139 -1.14 -12.74 17.60
CA ALA A 139 0.30 -12.81 17.86
C ALA A 139 0.67 -12.26 19.25
N VAL A 140 -0.06 -11.24 19.71
CA VAL A 140 0.12 -10.62 21.03
C VAL A 140 -0.54 -11.44 22.14
N MET A 141 -1.81 -11.83 22.00
CA MET A 141 -2.59 -12.50 23.05
C MET A 141 -2.08 -13.91 23.40
N THR A 142 -1.44 -14.59 22.47
CA THR A 142 -0.77 -15.86 22.77
C THR A 142 0.48 -15.69 23.65
N ARG A 143 0.90 -14.45 23.90
CA ARG A 143 1.99 -14.09 24.81
C ARG A 143 1.39 -13.49 26.07
N ARG A 144 1.83 -13.96 27.24
CA ARG A 144 1.48 -13.35 28.52
C ARG A 144 2.19 -12.00 28.61
N LEU A 145 1.55 -10.94 28.12
CA LEU A 145 2.05 -9.58 28.21
C LEU A 145 2.13 -9.19 29.69
N ASN A 146 3.35 -8.98 30.19
CA ASN A 146 3.59 -8.43 31.52
C ASN A 146 4.24 -7.06 31.36
N LEU A 147 3.51 -6.12 30.76
CA LEU A 147 3.99 -4.78 30.50
C LEU A 147 4.03 -3.97 31.81
N SER A 148 5.08 -3.20 32.01
CA SER A 148 5.16 -2.24 33.11
C SER A 148 4.18 -1.08 32.89
N ILE A 149 3.87 -0.33 33.95
CA ILE A 149 3.01 0.86 33.86
C ILE A 149 3.57 1.87 32.85
N ALA A 150 4.90 2.03 32.80
CA ALA A 150 5.55 2.91 31.82
C ALA A 150 5.33 2.43 30.38
N GLN A 151 5.39 1.12 30.14
CA GLN A 151 5.12 0.53 28.81
C GLN A 151 3.66 0.71 28.39
N TRP A 152 2.71 0.54 29.32
CA TRP A 152 1.31 0.89 29.08
C TRP A 152 1.13 2.39 28.80
N GLY A 153 1.85 3.24 29.52
CA GLY A 153 1.91 4.68 29.25
C GLY A 153 2.42 4.99 27.84
N THR A 154 3.42 4.26 27.35
CA THR A 154 3.91 4.39 25.96
C THR A 154 2.83 3.99 24.94
N VAL A 155 2.12 2.88 25.17
CA VAL A 155 1.03 2.44 24.28
C VAL A 155 -0.08 3.49 24.22
N ALA A 156 -0.49 4.03 25.38
CA ALA A 156 -1.49 5.09 25.46
C ALA A 156 -1.03 6.37 24.76
N ALA A 157 0.22 6.78 24.98
CA ALA A 157 0.79 7.97 24.34
C ALA A 157 0.83 7.85 22.80
N ILE A 158 1.16 6.66 22.27
CA ILE A 158 1.15 6.43 20.82
C ILE A 158 -0.27 6.41 20.26
N GLY A 159 -1.24 5.82 20.97
CA GLY A 159 -2.65 5.88 20.57
C GLY A 159 -3.17 7.33 20.50
N VAL A 160 -2.86 8.15 21.52
CA VAL A 160 -3.21 9.58 21.53
C VAL A 160 -2.49 10.33 20.41
N ALA A 161 -1.20 10.08 20.19
CA ALA A 161 -0.46 10.70 19.09
C ALA A 161 -1.08 10.36 17.73
N GLY A 162 -1.50 9.11 17.52
CA GLY A 162 -2.19 8.69 16.30
C GLY A 162 -3.50 9.45 16.07
N ILE A 163 -4.31 9.63 17.12
CA ILE A 163 -5.56 10.43 17.07
C ILE A 163 -5.25 11.89 16.73
N VAL A 164 -4.24 12.49 17.39
CA VAL A 164 -3.86 13.88 17.15
C VAL A 164 -3.39 14.06 15.71
N ILE A 165 -2.51 13.19 15.21
CA ILE A 165 -2.02 13.25 13.83
C ILE A 165 -3.19 13.13 12.85
N ALA A 166 -4.08 12.15 13.03
CA ALA A 166 -5.24 11.96 12.17
C ALA A 166 -6.16 13.18 12.16
N TYR A 167 -6.40 13.82 13.31
CA TYR A 167 -7.16 15.06 13.40
C TYR A 167 -6.51 16.20 12.59
N TYR A 168 -5.20 16.38 12.70
CA TYR A 168 -4.50 17.44 11.96
C TYR A 168 -4.44 17.15 10.46
N THR A 169 -4.28 15.89 10.05
CA THR A 169 -4.26 15.52 8.63
C THR A 169 -5.62 15.42 7.97
N SER A 170 -6.72 15.50 8.73
CA SER A 170 -8.09 15.51 8.18
C SER A 170 -8.82 16.84 8.35
N VAL A 171 -8.48 17.66 9.37
CA VAL A 171 -9.30 18.84 9.73
C VAL A 171 -8.49 20.13 9.89
N ALA A 172 -7.21 20.08 10.30
CA ALA A 172 -6.56 21.24 10.93
C ALA A 172 -5.25 21.74 10.30
N VAL A 173 -5.06 21.64 8.98
CA VAL A 173 -3.94 22.36 8.33
C VAL A 173 -4.35 23.83 8.10
N PRO A 174 -3.60 24.81 8.66
CA PRO A 174 -3.90 26.23 8.49
C PRO A 174 -3.79 26.67 7.03
N GLU A 175 -4.74 27.50 6.60
CA GLU A 175 -4.81 28.17 5.28
C GLU A 175 -3.49 28.80 4.81
N GLU A 176 -2.56 29.12 5.72
CA GLU A 176 -1.29 29.77 5.41
C GLU A 176 -0.26 28.87 4.71
N LEU A 177 -0.38 27.53 4.75
CA LEU A 177 0.52 26.60 4.05
C LEU A 177 -0.01 26.17 2.67
N VAL A 178 -1.26 26.50 2.36
CA VAL A 178 -1.96 26.15 1.12
C VAL A 178 -2.43 27.48 0.53
N GLY A 179 -1.56 28.15 -0.25
CA GLY A 179 -1.81 29.50 -0.76
C GLY A 179 -3.21 29.73 -1.35
N ASP A 180 -3.68 30.99 -1.27
CA ASP A 180 -4.99 31.52 -1.68
C ASP A 180 -5.94 30.51 -2.37
N ARG A 181 -6.77 29.86 -1.56
CA ARG A 181 -7.93 29.12 -2.08
C ARG A 181 -9.04 30.09 -2.48
N PRO A 182 -9.74 29.85 -3.60
CA PRO A 182 -11.17 30.14 -3.67
C PRO A 182 -11.89 29.24 -2.65
N SER A 183 -12.75 29.83 -1.82
CA SER A 183 -13.55 29.14 -0.81
C SER A 183 -14.24 27.87 -1.32
N LEU A 184 -14.12 26.76 -0.58
CA LEU A 184 -14.91 25.54 -0.79
C LEU A 184 -16.42 25.89 -0.80
N PRO A 185 -17.22 25.40 -1.76
CA PRO A 185 -18.67 25.49 -1.62
C PRO A 185 -19.12 24.52 -0.52
N THR A 186 -19.55 25.08 0.62
CA THR A 186 -20.50 24.39 1.50
C THR A 186 -21.73 24.05 0.67
N SER A 187 -21.91 22.77 0.33
CA SER A 187 -23.12 22.22 -0.30
C SER A 187 -23.83 23.19 -1.24
N ALA A 188 -23.25 23.48 -2.41
CA ALA A 188 -23.90 24.31 -3.40
C ALA A 188 -23.98 23.57 -4.72
N GLN A 189 -25.20 23.39 -5.21
CA GLN A 189 -25.48 22.92 -6.57
C GLN A 189 -24.67 23.76 -7.57
N VAL A 190 -23.73 23.15 -8.26
CA VAL A 190 -23.03 23.82 -9.36
C VAL A 190 -23.86 23.63 -10.63
N SER A 191 -24.56 24.71 -10.97
CA SER A 191 -24.97 25.02 -12.33
C SER A 191 -23.73 25.27 -13.17
N TRP A 192 -23.55 24.48 -14.23
CA TRP A 192 -22.51 24.72 -15.22
C TRP A 192 -22.88 25.94 -16.07
N VAL A 193 -22.19 27.06 -15.87
CA VAL A 193 -22.05 28.11 -16.89
C VAL A 193 -20.86 27.73 -17.76
N ALA A 194 -21.10 27.48 -19.04
CA ALA A 194 -20.06 27.19 -20.01
C ALA A 194 -19.13 28.41 -20.20
N PRO A 195 -17.80 28.23 -20.28
CA PRO A 195 -16.90 29.33 -20.60
C PRO A 195 -17.13 29.78 -22.05
N ALA A 196 -17.34 31.10 -22.22
CA ALA A 196 -17.32 31.73 -23.52
C ALA A 196 -15.92 31.61 -24.12
N TYR A 197 -15.80 30.85 -25.20
CA TYR A 197 -14.63 30.82 -26.06
C TYR A 197 -14.38 32.24 -26.62
N ALA A 198 -13.16 32.73 -26.42
CA ALA A 198 -12.66 33.93 -27.07
C ALA A 198 -12.73 33.73 -28.59
N THR A 199 -13.46 34.61 -29.29
CA THR A 199 -13.46 34.67 -30.74
C THR A 199 -12.09 35.16 -31.22
N ALA A 200 -11.39 34.33 -32.00
CA ALA A 200 -10.19 34.74 -32.71
C ALA A 200 -10.54 35.81 -33.78
N PRO A 201 -9.64 36.77 -34.08
CA PRO A 201 -9.85 37.76 -35.15
C PRO A 201 -9.90 37.11 -36.55
N PRO A 202 -10.54 37.73 -37.55
CA PRO A 202 -10.65 37.16 -38.89
C PRO A 202 -9.28 37.06 -39.58
N ALA A 203 -8.96 35.89 -40.13
CA ALA A 203 -7.80 35.67 -40.96
C ALA A 203 -7.99 36.31 -42.36
N GLU A 204 -6.96 37.01 -42.82
CA GLU A 204 -6.82 37.55 -44.17
C GLU A 204 -6.51 36.40 -45.16
N PRO A 205 -7.09 36.38 -46.38
CA PRO A 205 -6.91 35.24 -47.29
C PRO A 205 -5.57 35.31 -48.05
N ALA A 206 -4.72 34.30 -47.86
CA ALA A 206 -3.54 34.05 -48.68
C ALA A 206 -3.86 33.10 -49.86
N PRO A 207 -3.17 33.22 -51.01
CA PRO A 207 -3.61 32.70 -52.30
C PRO A 207 -3.40 31.20 -52.51
N ALA A 208 -4.25 30.63 -53.36
CA ALA A 208 -4.28 29.21 -53.72
C ALA A 208 -3.04 28.75 -54.52
N VAL A 209 -2.50 27.60 -54.15
CA VAL A 209 -1.57 26.79 -54.96
C VAL A 209 -2.16 25.38 -55.08
N PRO A 210 -2.14 24.72 -56.26
CA PRO A 210 -2.93 23.50 -56.50
C PRO A 210 -2.19 22.20 -56.17
N ASP A 211 -2.99 21.23 -55.71
CA ASP A 211 -2.83 19.77 -55.71
C ASP A 211 -1.42 19.16 -55.66
N ALA A 212 -1.09 18.61 -54.49
CA ALA A 212 -0.23 17.43 -54.36
C ALA A 212 -0.87 16.44 -53.37
N ALA A 213 -1.01 15.19 -53.80
CA ALA A 213 -1.65 14.10 -53.07
C ALA A 213 -1.02 13.83 -51.68
N PRO A 214 -1.81 13.38 -50.68
CA PRO A 214 -1.30 13.16 -49.33
C PRO A 214 -0.46 11.87 -49.24
N PRO A 215 0.67 11.86 -48.51
CA PRO A 215 1.23 10.63 -47.98
C PRO A 215 0.33 10.11 -46.86
N ALA A 216 0.14 8.79 -46.83
CA ALA A 216 -0.70 8.07 -45.88
C ALA A 216 -0.41 8.42 -44.40
N ASP A 217 -1.48 8.69 -43.65
CA ASP A 217 -1.48 8.87 -42.22
C ASP A 217 -0.86 7.66 -41.49
N ALA A 218 0.21 7.92 -40.74
CA ALA A 218 0.52 7.13 -39.56
C ALA A 218 -0.40 7.64 -38.43
N PRO A 219 -1.10 6.78 -37.68
CA PRO A 219 -1.96 7.25 -36.62
C PRO A 219 -1.12 7.93 -35.55
N ALA A 220 -1.40 9.21 -35.31
CA ALA A 220 -0.97 9.92 -34.13
C ALA A 220 -1.55 9.18 -32.92
N VAL A 221 -0.68 8.80 -31.99
CA VAL A 221 -1.09 8.32 -30.67
C VAL A 221 -1.73 9.52 -29.98
N GLU A 222 -3.05 9.51 -29.82
CA GLU A 222 -3.74 10.47 -28.98
C GLU A 222 -3.23 10.28 -27.55
N GLU A 223 -2.45 11.26 -27.10
CA GLU A 223 -2.07 11.44 -25.71
C GLU A 223 -3.36 11.74 -24.93
N GLY A 224 -3.66 10.88 -23.95
CA GLY A 224 -4.96 10.80 -23.29
C GLY A 224 -5.45 12.14 -22.75
N ALA A 225 -6.51 12.67 -23.35
CA ALA A 225 -7.37 13.62 -22.69
C ALA A 225 -8.03 12.94 -21.48
N PRO A 226 -8.18 13.61 -20.33
CA PRO A 226 -8.88 13.06 -19.19
C PRO A 226 -10.32 12.74 -19.61
N ALA A 227 -10.72 11.47 -19.44
CA ALA A 227 -12.08 11.03 -19.69
C ALA A 227 -13.03 11.82 -18.77
N SER A 228 -13.99 12.53 -19.36
CA SER A 228 -15.07 13.12 -18.57
C SER A 228 -15.89 12.01 -17.92
N ASP A 229 -16.54 12.26 -16.77
CA ASP A 229 -17.41 11.30 -16.07
C ASP A 229 -18.46 10.60 -16.97
N GLY A 230 -18.73 11.12 -18.18
CA GLY A 230 -19.58 10.52 -19.19
C GLY A 230 -19.04 9.26 -19.89
N ASP A 231 -17.76 8.92 -19.76
CA ASP A 231 -17.14 7.75 -20.43
C ASP A 231 -17.06 6.49 -19.55
N ALA A 232 -17.37 6.58 -18.26
CA ALA A 232 -17.32 5.43 -17.38
C ALA A 232 -18.49 4.44 -17.64
N PRO A 233 -18.25 3.11 -17.61
CA PRO A 233 -19.33 2.14 -17.72
C PRO A 233 -20.40 2.34 -16.64
N GLY A 234 -21.68 2.23 -17.01
CA GLY A 234 -22.79 2.50 -16.08
C GLY A 234 -22.80 1.63 -14.82
N TRP A 235 -22.21 0.43 -14.84
CA TRP A 235 -22.05 -0.40 -13.64
C TRP A 235 -21.06 0.21 -12.63
N ALA A 236 -20.03 0.92 -13.09
CA ALA A 236 -19.03 1.57 -12.24
C ALA A 236 -19.66 2.77 -11.54
N ILE A 237 -20.40 3.60 -12.30
CA ILE A 237 -21.18 4.73 -11.76
C ILE A 237 -22.20 4.24 -10.72
N ALA A 238 -22.88 3.13 -10.99
CA ALA A 238 -23.84 2.54 -10.05
C ALA A 238 -23.16 2.03 -8.77
N ALA A 239 -21.95 1.46 -8.87
CA ALA A 239 -21.19 1.01 -7.71
C ALA A 239 -20.76 2.17 -6.82
N GLU A 240 -20.27 3.28 -7.39
CA GLU A 240 -19.95 4.50 -6.63
C GLU A 240 -21.18 5.08 -5.98
N SER A 241 -22.27 5.21 -6.73
CA SER A 241 -23.53 5.74 -6.22
C SER A 241 -24.06 4.92 -5.03
N PHE A 242 -23.81 3.60 -5.05
CA PHE A 242 -24.16 2.72 -3.94
C PHE A 242 -23.27 2.93 -2.70
N LEU A 243 -21.97 3.21 -2.91
CA LEU A 243 -20.99 3.39 -1.83
C LEU A 243 -20.97 4.81 -1.26
N ALA A 244 -21.33 5.83 -2.05
CA ALA A 244 -21.27 7.24 -1.69
C ALA A 244 -21.92 7.58 -0.33
N PRO A 245 -23.09 7.02 0.06
CA PRO A 245 -23.68 7.27 1.37
C PRO A 245 -22.82 6.80 2.57
N TYR A 246 -21.81 5.96 2.32
CA TYR A 246 -20.92 5.40 3.33
C TYR A 246 -19.53 6.01 3.34
N ALA A 247 -19.22 6.98 2.47
CA ALA A 247 -17.88 7.54 2.31
C ALA A 247 -17.28 8.05 3.62
N GLU A 248 -18.03 8.85 4.38
CA GLU A 248 -17.58 9.37 5.69
C GLU A 248 -17.32 8.25 6.70
N TRP A 249 -18.15 7.19 6.68
CA TRP A 249 -17.96 6.04 7.57
C TRP A 249 -16.73 5.22 7.19
N ILE A 250 -16.48 5.04 5.89
CA ILE A 250 -15.29 4.37 5.36
C ILE A 250 -14.03 5.15 5.75
N ALA A 251 -14.02 6.48 5.54
CA ALA A 251 -12.93 7.35 5.96
C ALA A 251 -12.66 7.27 7.48
N LEU A 252 -13.72 7.29 8.31
CA LEU A 252 -13.58 7.12 9.75
C LEU A 252 -13.00 5.74 10.12
N LEU A 253 -13.41 4.68 9.42
CA LEU A 253 -12.89 3.34 9.66
C LEU A 253 -11.41 3.20 9.29
N TYR A 254 -10.92 3.92 8.27
CA TYR A 254 -9.49 3.99 7.97
C TYR A 254 -8.70 4.63 9.12
N ILE A 255 -9.15 5.79 9.62
CA ILE A 255 -8.53 6.47 10.76
C ILE A 255 -8.49 5.56 12.00
N VAL A 256 -9.61 4.90 12.32
CA VAL A 256 -9.67 3.94 13.43
C VAL A 256 -8.73 2.76 13.19
N GLY A 257 -8.70 2.22 11.98
CA GLY A 257 -7.82 1.14 11.55
C GLY A 257 -6.35 1.49 11.78
N ASP A 258 -5.93 2.67 11.38
CA ASP A 258 -4.58 3.20 11.55
C ASP A 258 -4.15 3.32 13.01
N ILE A 259 -5.02 3.89 13.84
CA ILE A 259 -4.75 4.04 15.28
C ILE A 259 -4.62 2.65 15.94
N LEU A 260 -5.52 1.72 15.61
CA LEU A 260 -5.45 0.36 16.11
C LEU A 260 -4.18 -0.34 15.64
N LEU A 261 -3.79 -0.16 14.38
CA LEU A 261 -2.58 -0.73 13.80
C LEU A 261 -1.33 -0.22 14.53
N LEU A 262 -1.24 1.09 14.82
CA LEU A 262 -0.16 1.69 15.62
C LEU A 262 -0.08 1.13 17.04
N ILE A 263 -1.22 1.02 17.73
CA ILE A 263 -1.29 0.45 19.08
C ILE A 263 -0.78 -1.00 19.04
N MET A 264 -1.25 -1.79 18.08
CA MET A 264 -0.85 -3.19 17.92
C MET A 264 0.63 -3.34 17.55
N ALA A 265 1.17 -2.48 16.69
CA ALA A 265 2.58 -2.45 16.34
C ALA A 265 3.47 -2.13 17.56
N THR A 266 3.05 -1.16 18.36
CA THR A 266 3.72 -0.78 19.62
C THR A 266 3.70 -1.93 20.62
N MET A 267 2.53 -2.55 20.80
CA MET A 267 2.37 -3.73 21.66
C MET A 267 3.28 -4.87 21.22
N LEU A 268 3.40 -5.14 19.91
CA LEU A 268 4.35 -6.12 19.38
C LEU A 268 5.80 -5.74 19.70
N LEU A 269 6.22 -4.50 19.47
CA LEU A 269 7.60 -4.08 19.79
C LEU A 269 7.95 -4.28 21.26
N LEU A 270 7.04 -3.91 22.15
CA LEU A 270 7.23 -4.04 23.60
C LEU A 270 7.20 -5.51 24.04
N ALA A 271 6.28 -6.30 23.49
CA ALA A 271 6.16 -7.73 23.79
C ALA A 271 7.38 -8.53 23.34
N PHE A 272 7.99 -8.13 22.23
CA PHE A 272 9.13 -8.82 21.63
C PHE A 272 10.46 -8.09 21.90
N TRP A 273 10.53 -7.08 22.77
CA TRP A 273 11.79 -6.39 23.03
C TRP A 273 12.83 -7.33 23.66
N GLY A 274 14.04 -7.39 23.09
CA GLY A 274 15.17 -8.18 23.63
C GLY A 274 15.18 -9.70 23.41
N GLY A 275 14.14 -10.33 22.83
CA GLY A 275 14.10 -11.79 22.64
C GLY A 275 14.79 -12.30 21.35
N ARG A 276 15.30 -13.53 21.32
CA ARG A 276 15.87 -14.15 20.09
C ARG A 276 14.82 -14.39 18.97
N PHE A 277 13.55 -14.55 19.35
CA PHE A 277 12.42 -14.68 18.43
C PHE A 277 11.84 -13.30 18.02
N SER A 278 12.47 -12.21 18.44
CA SER A 278 11.94 -10.86 18.24
C SER A 278 12.14 -10.30 16.85
N THR A 279 13.13 -10.79 16.11
CA THR A 279 13.54 -10.14 14.87
C THR A 279 12.39 -10.14 13.84
N SER A 280 11.72 -11.28 13.62
CA SER A 280 10.57 -11.36 12.70
C SER A 280 9.47 -10.36 13.07
N TRP A 281 9.14 -10.28 14.37
CA TRP A 281 8.05 -9.43 14.88
C TRP A 281 8.40 -7.95 14.90
N ARG A 282 9.68 -7.59 15.03
CA ARG A 282 10.14 -6.22 14.82
C ARG A 282 9.94 -5.77 13.38
N PHE A 283 10.15 -6.65 12.41
CA PHE A 283 9.84 -6.36 11.01
C PHE A 283 8.34 -6.22 10.76
N ILE A 284 7.49 -7.07 11.37
CA ILE A 284 6.02 -6.91 11.28
C ILE A 284 5.57 -5.59 11.91
N ALA A 285 6.11 -5.21 13.07
CA ALA A 285 5.79 -3.94 13.69
C ALA A 285 6.28 -2.75 12.85
N ALA A 286 7.51 -2.81 12.33
CA ALA A 286 8.03 -1.80 11.42
C ALA A 286 7.17 -1.67 10.15
N ALA A 287 6.66 -2.79 9.62
CA ALA A 287 5.73 -2.78 8.49
C ALA A 287 4.47 -2.00 8.80
N ALA A 288 3.86 -2.24 9.97
CA ALA A 288 2.68 -1.51 10.42
C ALA A 288 2.95 0.01 10.58
N PHE A 289 4.11 0.41 11.08
CA PHE A 289 4.49 1.83 11.09
C PHE A 289 4.70 2.40 9.69
N SER A 290 5.31 1.65 8.77
CA SER A 290 5.43 2.08 7.37
C SER A 290 4.06 2.24 6.72
N PHE A 291 3.15 1.30 6.92
CA PHE A 291 1.78 1.38 6.42
C PHE A 291 1.09 2.65 6.90
N TYR A 292 1.12 2.91 8.22
CA TYR A 292 0.58 4.13 8.82
C TYR A 292 1.19 5.42 8.24
N ILE A 293 2.49 5.47 7.95
CA ILE A 293 3.12 6.65 7.35
C ILE A 293 2.52 6.95 5.97
N ALA A 294 2.31 5.92 5.14
CA ALA A 294 1.70 6.08 3.83
C ALA A 294 0.22 6.50 3.95
N ASP A 295 -0.55 5.87 4.86
CA ASP A 295 -1.97 6.20 5.03
C ASP A 295 -2.19 7.61 5.58
N ILE A 296 -1.38 8.06 6.53
CA ILE A 296 -1.48 9.43 7.04
C ILE A 296 -1.12 10.45 5.97
N TRP A 297 -0.12 10.15 5.15
CA TRP A 297 0.19 10.97 3.99
C TRP A 297 -0.98 10.99 3.01
N PHE A 298 -1.52 9.83 2.65
CA PHE A 298 -2.63 9.72 1.71
C PHE A 298 -3.86 10.47 2.22
N ASN A 299 -4.22 10.31 3.51
CA ASN A 299 -5.30 11.03 4.16
C ASN A 299 -5.09 12.56 4.11
N PHE A 300 -3.86 13.03 4.34
CA PHE A 300 -3.53 14.45 4.13
C PHE A 300 -3.69 14.86 2.66
N ALA A 301 -3.15 14.07 1.74
CA ALA A 301 -3.14 14.39 0.32
C ALA A 301 -4.56 14.53 -0.25
N ILE A 302 -5.44 13.56 -0.01
CA ILE A 302 -6.83 13.61 -0.47
C ILE A 302 -7.65 14.72 0.22
N SER A 303 -7.26 15.14 1.43
CA SER A 303 -7.95 16.22 2.15
C SER A 303 -7.54 17.63 1.68
N TYR A 304 -6.31 17.79 1.17
CA TYR A 304 -5.73 19.11 0.96
C TYR A 304 -5.22 19.39 -0.46
N ILE A 305 -4.93 18.36 -1.24
CA ILE A 305 -4.41 18.49 -2.62
C ILE A 305 -5.59 18.25 -3.58
N PRO A 306 -6.04 19.27 -4.34
CA PRO A 306 -7.14 19.10 -5.29
C PRO A 306 -6.77 18.12 -6.40
N ASN A 307 -7.72 17.24 -6.78
CA ASN A 307 -7.55 16.23 -7.82
C ASN A 307 -6.30 15.34 -7.59
N TYR A 308 -6.05 14.99 -6.33
CA TYR A 308 -4.90 14.17 -5.97
C TYR A 308 -5.00 12.78 -6.61
N GLN A 309 -3.92 12.33 -7.22
CA GLN A 309 -3.77 10.97 -7.70
C GLN A 309 -2.68 10.25 -6.91
N THR A 310 -2.85 8.95 -6.72
CA THR A 310 -1.83 8.11 -6.07
C THR A 310 -0.50 8.18 -6.82
N GLY A 311 0.59 8.06 -6.06
CA GLY A 311 1.96 8.00 -6.56
C GLY A 311 2.91 9.01 -5.94
N ALA A 312 2.53 9.80 -4.93
CA ALA A 312 3.48 10.71 -4.29
C ALA A 312 4.58 9.97 -3.50
N LEU A 313 5.69 10.66 -3.23
CA LEU A 313 6.90 10.05 -2.65
C LEU A 313 6.64 9.21 -1.40
N LEU A 314 5.78 9.68 -0.48
CA LEU A 314 5.53 8.99 0.79
C LEU A 314 4.71 7.69 0.64
N GLU A 315 4.05 7.48 -0.50
CA GLU A 315 3.32 6.24 -0.75
C GLU A 315 4.25 5.03 -0.97
N VAL A 316 5.55 5.26 -1.22
CA VAL A 316 6.56 4.19 -1.21
C VAL A 316 6.56 3.39 0.11
N PHE A 317 6.06 3.99 1.20
CA PHE A 317 5.97 3.32 2.49
C PHE A 317 4.93 2.19 2.52
N TRP A 318 3.91 2.17 1.65
CA TRP A 318 3.06 0.99 1.47
C TRP A 318 3.89 -0.19 0.92
N ILE A 319 4.76 0.07 -0.06
CA ILE A 319 5.70 -0.93 -0.59
C ILE A 319 6.67 -1.40 0.50
N PHE A 320 7.21 -0.48 1.30
CA PHE A 320 8.07 -0.83 2.43
C PHE A 320 7.34 -1.71 3.46
N SER A 321 6.07 -1.43 3.76
CA SER A 321 5.26 -2.28 4.61
C SER A 321 5.24 -3.72 4.10
N ALA A 322 4.86 -3.93 2.84
CA ALA A 322 4.80 -5.27 2.25
C ALA A 322 6.17 -5.98 2.20
N VAL A 323 7.24 -5.24 1.92
CA VAL A 323 8.62 -5.74 1.98
C VAL A 323 9.00 -6.18 3.39
N LEU A 324 8.68 -5.38 4.41
CA LEU A 324 8.98 -5.67 5.81
C LEU A 324 8.17 -6.89 6.30
N VAL A 325 6.90 -7.02 5.89
CA VAL A 325 6.11 -8.26 6.12
C VAL A 325 6.77 -9.47 5.49
N SER A 326 7.25 -9.35 4.24
CA SER A 326 7.95 -10.42 3.52
C SER A 326 9.22 -10.87 4.25
N ILE A 327 10.02 -9.93 4.74
CA ILE A 327 11.21 -10.19 5.57
C ILE A 327 10.81 -10.89 6.88
N GLY A 328 9.81 -10.36 7.59
CA GLY A 328 9.30 -10.97 8.82
C GLY A 328 8.83 -12.42 8.61
N ALA A 329 8.09 -12.67 7.53
CA ALA A 329 7.62 -14.00 7.15
C ALA A 329 8.78 -14.96 6.83
N ALA A 330 9.81 -14.49 6.11
CA ALA A 330 11.00 -15.28 5.81
C ALA A 330 11.78 -15.68 7.06
N LEU A 331 12.00 -14.73 7.97
CA LEU A 331 12.73 -14.95 9.21
C LEU A 331 11.98 -15.90 10.15
N GLU A 332 10.66 -15.75 10.31
CA GLU A 332 9.87 -16.66 11.14
C GLU A 332 9.93 -18.10 10.64
N TYR A 333 9.85 -18.28 9.32
CA TYR A 333 9.93 -19.60 8.71
C TYR A 333 11.29 -20.27 8.94
N ASP A 334 12.38 -19.54 8.75
CA ASP A 334 13.74 -20.05 8.96
C ASP A 334 13.99 -20.39 10.44
N LEU A 335 13.56 -19.53 11.36
CA LEU A 335 13.64 -19.77 12.80
C LEU A 335 12.86 -21.04 13.20
N SER A 336 11.63 -21.17 12.70
CA SER A 336 10.72 -22.27 13.00
C SER A 336 11.24 -23.62 12.50
N THR A 337 11.85 -23.65 11.31
CA THR A 337 12.33 -24.87 10.67
C THR A 337 13.73 -25.29 11.13
N ARG A 338 14.63 -24.34 11.41
CA ARG A 338 15.99 -24.64 11.90
C ARG A 338 16.00 -25.14 13.34
N SER A 339 15.14 -24.61 14.20
CA SER A 339 15.07 -24.98 15.62
C SER A 339 14.95 -26.51 15.81
N ARG A 340 14.07 -27.17 15.04
CA ARG A 340 13.88 -28.63 15.10
C ARG A 340 14.98 -29.46 14.43
N ARG A 341 15.66 -28.93 13.42
CA ARG A 341 16.74 -29.66 12.72
C ARG A 341 17.95 -29.91 13.64
N THR A 342 18.16 -29.01 14.60
CA THR A 342 19.19 -29.16 15.64
C THR A 342 18.83 -30.26 16.64
N THR A 343 17.56 -30.36 17.05
CA THR A 343 17.07 -31.41 17.96
C THR A 343 17.16 -32.80 17.32
N ARG A 344 16.78 -32.92 16.04
CA ARG A 344 16.81 -34.19 15.31
C ARG A 344 18.22 -34.69 14.93
N ARG A 345 19.24 -33.84 15.06
CA ARG A 345 20.66 -34.22 14.88
C ARG A 345 21.34 -34.64 16.18
N ARG A 346 20.70 -34.39 17.33
CA ARG A 346 21.21 -34.74 18.66
C ARG A 346 20.55 -36.00 19.24
N MET A 347 19.52 -36.52 18.57
CA MET A 347 18.94 -37.85 18.78
C MET A 347 19.50 -38.80 17.74
#